data_AF-A0A661HT07-F1
#
_entry.id   AF-A0A661HT07-F1
#
_cell.length_a   1.000
_cell.length_b   1.000
_cell.length_c   1.000
_cell.angle_alpha   90.00
_cell.angle_beta   90.00
_cell.angle_gamma   90.00
#
_symmetry.space_group_name_H-M   'P 1'
#
loop_
_entity.id
_entity.type
_entity.pdbx_description
1 polymer ?
#
loop_
_entity_poly.entity_id
_entity_poly.type
_entity_poly.pdbx_seq_one_letter_code
_entity_poly.pdbx_strand_id
1 'polypeptide(L)' 'MSEQVLDEWQIALTHKKEELENCQKALQLKSCMKCEKLLDCTLRDAYIKAVYDSMSKGAGGGFEF' A
#
# COMPACT_ATOMS: atom_id res chain seq x y z
N MET A 1 11.74 -3.79 -26.04
CA MET A 1 11.05 -3.28 -24.84
C MET A 1 10.39 -4.49 -24.20
N SER A 2 10.88 -4.97 -23.06
CA SER A 2 10.23 -6.07 -22.36
C SER A 2 8.93 -5.55 -21.77
N GLU A 3 7.79 -5.99 -22.29
CA GLU A 3 6.51 -5.90 -21.59
C GLU A 3 6.69 -6.62 -20.26
N GLN A 4 6.87 -5.84 -19.20
CA GLN A 4 7.00 -6.39 -17.87
C GLN A 4 5.59 -6.81 -17.44
N VAL A 5 5.31 -8.09 -17.57
CA VAL A 5 4.13 -8.70 -16.96
C VAL A 5 4.24 -8.44 -15.46
N LEU A 6 3.32 -7.63 -14.93
CA LEU A 6 3.28 -7.33 -13.51
C LEU A 6 3.03 -8.63 -12.74
N ASP A 7 3.85 -8.90 -11.75
CA ASP A 7 3.59 -10.03 -10.86
C ASP A 7 2.38 -9.73 -9.94
N GLU A 8 1.83 -10.77 -9.31
CA GLU A 8 0.64 -10.65 -8.45
C GLU A 8 0.83 -9.62 -7.32
N TRP A 9 2.07 -9.45 -6.84
CA TRP A 9 2.40 -8.52 -5.77
C TRP A 9 2.40 -7.08 -6.27
N GLN A 10 2.90 -6.83 -7.48
CA GLN A 10 2.81 -5.52 -8.13
C GLN A 10 1.36 -5.12 -8.43
N ILE A 11 0.52 -6.08 -8.83
CA ILE A 11 -0.93 -5.85 -9.02
C ILE A 11 -1.57 -5.49 -7.68
N ALA A 12 -1.31 -6.26 -6.62
CA ALA A 12 -1.85 -6.01 -5.29
C ALA A 12 -1.41 -4.64 -4.72
N LEU A 13 -0.13 -4.28 -4.87
CA LEU A 13 0.40 -2.98 -4.47
C LEU A 13 -0.28 -1.84 -5.22
N THR A 14 -0.48 -1.98 -6.53
CA THR A 14 -1.14 -0.97 -7.35
C THR A 14 -2.57 -0.71 -6.88
N HIS A 15 -3.34 -1.77 -6.67
CA HIS A 15 -4.72 -1.66 -6.16
C HIS A 15 -4.77 -0.99 -4.78
N LYS A 16 -3.90 -1.41 -3.85
CA LYS A 16 -3.87 -0.80 -2.50
C LYS A 16 -3.40 0.64 -2.50
N LYS A 17 -2.50 1.01 -3.41
CA LYS A 17 -2.08 2.40 -3.61
C LYS A 17 -3.26 3.26 -4.10
N GLU A 18 -4.01 2.79 -5.08
CA GLU A 18 -5.19 3.51 -5.60
C GLU A 18 -6.26 3.70 -4.52
N GLU A 19 -6.56 2.66 -3.73
CA GLU A 19 -7.48 2.77 -2.59
C GLU A 19 -7.00 3.84 -1.59
N LEU A 20 -5.72 3.85 -1.23
CA LEU A 20 -5.12 4.81 -0.30
C LEU A 20 -5.17 6.24 -0.85
N GLU A 21 -4.81 6.43 -2.11
CA GLU A 21 -4.84 7.75 -2.77
C GLU A 21 -6.26 8.29 -2.88
N ASN A 22 -7.24 7.44 -3.16
CA ASN A 22 -8.65 7.84 -3.19
C ASN A 22 -9.14 8.23 -1.80
N CYS A 23 -8.74 7.50 -0.75
CA CYS A 23 -9.02 7.88 0.63
C CYS A 23 -8.39 9.24 0.99
N GLN A 24 -7.12 9.47 0.63
CA GLN A 24 -6.45 10.75 0.84
C GLN A 24 -7.19 11.89 0.13
N LYS A 25 -7.59 11.71 -1.13
CA LYS A 25 -8.36 12.70 -1.89
C LYS A 25 -9.73 13.00 -1.25
N ALA A 26 -10.45 11.97 -0.83
CA ALA A 26 -11.76 12.11 -0.18
C ALA A 26 -11.68 12.89 1.14
N LEU A 27 -10.59 12.72 1.89
CA LEU A 27 -10.31 13.46 3.12
C LEU A 27 -9.56 14.79 2.88
N GLN A 28 -9.31 15.16 1.61
CA GLN A 28 -8.51 16.32 1.21
C GLN A 28 -7.10 16.35 1.82
N LEU A 29 -6.53 15.18 2.08
CA LEU A 29 -5.18 15.00 2.59
C LEU A 29 -4.20 14.80 1.43
N LYS A 30 -3.00 15.35 1.57
CA LYS A 30 -1.88 15.12 0.62
C LYS A 30 -0.97 13.95 1.03
N SER A 31 -1.18 13.41 2.22
CA SER A 31 -0.40 12.29 2.79
C SER A 31 -1.13 11.75 4.01
N CYS A 32 -1.04 10.44 4.26
CA CYS A 32 -1.52 9.83 5.49
C CYS A 32 -0.87 10.42 6.75
N MET A 33 0.32 11.05 6.66
CA MET A 33 0.96 11.73 7.80
C MET A 33 0.12 12.89 8.35
N LYS A 34 -0.84 13.39 7.58
CA LYS A 34 -1.79 14.44 8.00
C LYS A 34 -3.15 13.88 8.44
N CYS A 35 -3.30 12.56 8.44
CA CYS A 35 -4.53 11.89 8.82
C CYS A 35 -4.57 11.72 10.35
N GLU A 36 -5.68 12.08 10.98
CA GLU A 36 -5.91 11.87 12.41
C GLU A 36 -5.84 10.38 12.81
N LYS A 37 -6.18 9.48 11.88
CA LYS A 37 -6.15 8.03 12.07
C LYS A 37 -4.80 7.41 11.73
N LEU A 38 -3.73 8.19 11.58
CA LEU A 38 -2.43 7.70 11.07
C LEU A 38 -1.95 6.40 11.74
N LEU A 39 -2.12 6.27 13.06
CA LEU A 39 -1.71 5.11 13.85
C LEU A 39 -2.74 3.97 13.87
N ASP A 40 -4.00 4.26 13.53
CA ASP A 40 -5.14 3.34 13.60
C ASP A 40 -5.82 3.15 12.23
N CYS A 41 -5.09 3.34 11.13
CA CYS A 41 -5.63 3.30 9.78
C CYS A 41 -5.32 1.98 9.09
N THR A 42 -6.26 1.05 9.18
CA THR A 42 -6.17 -0.27 8.54
C THR A 42 -5.92 -0.20 7.02
N LEU A 43 -6.41 0.84 6.34
CA LEU A 43 -6.14 1.05 4.92
C LEU A 43 -4.67 1.39 4.66
N ARG A 44 -4.07 2.23 5.51
CA ARG A 44 -2.64 2.54 5.47
C ARG A 44 -1.82 1.29 5.75
N ASP A 45 -2.19 0.51 6.76
CA ASP A 45 -1.45 -0.68 7.15
C ASP A 45 -1.51 -1.76 6.05
N ALA A 46 -2.67 -1.92 5.41
CA ALA A 46 -2.82 -2.79 4.24
C ALA A 46 -1.95 -2.35 3.06
N TYR A 47 -1.84 -1.04 2.80
CA TYR A 47 -0.92 -0.51 1.79
C TYR A 47 0.55 -0.79 2.15
N ILE A 48 0.95 -0.54 3.39
CA ILE A 48 2.31 -0.79 3.86
C ILE A 48 2.65 -2.28 3.72
N LYS A 49 1.76 -3.17 4.16
CA LYS A 49 1.92 -4.62 3.98
C LYS A 49 2.10 -4.98 2.50
N ALA A 50 1.28 -4.43 1.60
CA ALA A 50 1.42 -4.69 0.16
C ALA A 50 2.76 -4.19 -0.43
N VAL A 51 3.32 -3.09 0.09
CA VAL A 51 4.67 -2.63 -0.28
C VAL A 51 5.71 -3.68 0.12
N TYR A 52 5.68 -4.15 1.37
CA TYR A 52 6.63 -5.16 1.85
C TYR A 52 6.47 -6.50 1.13
N ASP A 53 5.23 -6.95 0.92
CA ASP A 53 4.93 -8.16 0.18
C ASP A 53 5.44 -8.05 -1.27
N SER A 54 5.32 -6.88 -1.92
CA SER A 54 5.88 -6.65 -3.26
C SER A 54 7.41 -6.63 -3.28
N MET A 55 8.06 -6.03 -2.28
CA MET A 55 9.52 -6.01 -2.19
C MET A 55 10.11 -7.40 -1.90
N SER A 56 9.42 -8.18 -1.07
CA SER A 56 9.84 -9.53 -0.67
C SER A 56 9.30 -10.63 -1.59
N LYS A 57 8.39 -10.30 -2.52
CA LYS A 57 7.59 -11.25 -3.30
C LYS A 57 6.87 -12.28 -2.40
N GLY A 58 6.35 -11.82 -1.28
CA GLY A 58 5.70 -12.64 -0.27
C GLY A 58 6.65 -13.52 0.55
N ALA A 59 7.97 -13.43 0.35
CA ALA A 59 8.96 -14.10 1.20
C ALA A 59 9.05 -13.36 2.55
N GLY A 60 8.11 -13.68 3.44
CA GLY A 60 7.93 -13.00 4.73
C GLY A 60 9.21 -12.90 5.55
N GLY A 61 9.68 -11.67 5.75
CA GLY A 61 10.70 -11.29 6.72
C GLY A 61 10.07 -10.39 7.78
N GLY A 62 9.53 -11.02 8.83
CA GLY A 62 9.06 -10.47 10.11
C GLY A 62 8.78 -8.96 10.19
N PHE A 63 7.54 -8.55 9.92
CA PHE A 63 6.94 -7.37 10.53
C PHE A 63 5.49 -7.70 10.86
N GLU A 64 5.18 -7.82 12.15
CA GLU A 64 3.81 -7.79 12.66
C GLU A 64 3.47 -6.31 12.91
N PHE A 65 2.39 -5.84 12.29
CA PHE A 65 1.88 -4.46 12.44
C PHE A 65 0.79 -4.41 13.51
#